data_AF-A0A8H7XUH9-F1
#
_entry.id   AF-A0A8H7XUH9-F1
#
_cell.length_a   1.000
_cell.length_b   1.000
_cell.length_c   1.000
_cell.angle_alpha   90.00
_cell.angle_beta   90.00
_cell.angle_gamma   90.00
#
_symmetry.space_group_name_H-M   'P 1'
#
loop_
_entity.id
_entity.type
_entity.pdbx_description
1 polymer ?
#
loop_
_entity_poly.entity_id
_entity_poly.type
_entity_poly.pdbx_seq_one_letter_code
_entity_poly.pdbx_strand_id
1 'polypeptide(L)'
;MYTTFVTLALAVFYLDAALLVNAGLFVYQPFSGSTCRAGEPCLISWVDDGSRPLLSAVGVATVGLYTGKQQLVQTISPVDVAKVHSVTFTPNPAAGPNSDT
;
A
#
# COMPACT_ATOMS: atom_id res chain seq x y z
N MET A 1 32.12 33.61 13.82
CA MET A 1 32.22 32.15 13.56
C MET A 1 31.11 31.37 14.23
N TYR A 2 30.86 31.53 15.54
CA TYR A 2 29.77 30.81 16.24
C TYR A 2 28.38 31.02 15.63
N THR A 3 28.03 32.26 15.28
CA THR A 3 26.73 32.62 14.69
C THR A 3 26.51 32.00 13.30
N THR A 4 27.56 31.88 12.49
CA THR A 4 27.48 31.26 11.17
C THR A 4 27.26 29.74 11.24
N PHE A 5 27.86 29.07 12.23
CA PHE A 5 27.61 27.65 12.47
C PHE A 5 26.18 27.39 12.96
N VAL A 6 25.64 28.26 13.83
CA VAL A 6 24.25 28.17 14.30
C VAL A 6 23.25 28.39 13.16
N THR A 7 23.48 29.38 12.29
CA THR A 7 22.62 29.61 11.11
C THR A 7 22.69 28.46 10.10
N LEU A 8 23.86 27.86 9.90
CA LEU A 8 24.01 26.72 9.00
C LEU A 8 23.31 25.47 9.55
N ALA A 9 23.46 25.21 10.86
CA ALA A 9 22.76 24.11 11.53
C ALA A 9 21.24 24.27 11.46
N LEU A 10 20.71 25.48 11.72
CA LEU A 10 19.28 25.77 11.57
C LEU A 10 18.81 25.59 10.12
N ALA A 11 19.58 26.02 9.12
CA ALA A 11 19.22 25.84 7.71
C ALA A 11 19.16 24.36 7.28
N VAL A 12 20.06 23.51 7.79
CA VAL A 12 20.03 22.05 7.56
C VAL A 12 18.79 21.43 8.21
N PHE A 13 18.49 21.77 9.46
CA PHE A 13 17.26 21.31 10.13
C PHE A 13 15.96 21.79 9.45
N TYR A 14 15.97 22.93 8.76
CA TYR A 14 14.84 23.41 7.95
C TYR A 14 14.71 22.68 6.61
N LEU A 15 15.80 22.22 5.98
CA LEU A 15 15.77 21.39 4.77
C LEU A 15 15.32 19.94 5.08
N ASP A 16 15.70 19.44 6.26
CA ASP A 16 15.31 18.12 6.78
C ASP A 16 14.00 18.13 7.57
N ALA A 17 13.21 19.21 7.50
CA ALA A 17 11.82 19.22 7.96
C ALA A 17 11.04 18.22 7.11
N ALA A 18 11.06 16.98 7.56
CA ALA A 18 10.68 15.77 6.87
C ALA A 18 9.48 15.97 5.95
N LEU A 19 9.70 15.77 4.65
CA LEU A 19 8.61 15.50 3.72
C LEU A 19 7.89 14.26 4.27
N LEU A 20 6.77 14.47 4.97
CA LEU A 20 5.84 13.40 5.31
C LEU A 20 5.23 12.93 3.99
N VAL A 21 5.93 12.02 3.31
CA VAL A 21 5.46 11.39 2.08
C VAL A 21 4.54 10.24 2.41
N ASN A 22 3.33 10.28 1.85
CA ASN A 22 2.35 9.20 1.94
C ASN A 22 2.40 8.38 0.66
N ALA A 23 3.00 7.19 0.72
CA ALA A 23 3.02 6.23 -0.39
C ALA A 23 1.64 5.58 -0.56
N GLY A 24 0.74 6.28 -1.25
CA GLY A 24 -0.59 5.78 -1.59
C GLY A 24 -0.57 4.90 -2.83
N LEU A 25 -1.29 3.77 -2.78
CA LEU A 25 -1.56 2.93 -3.94
C LEU A 25 -3.00 3.17 -4.40
N PHE A 26 -3.20 3.59 -5.66
CA PHE A 26 -4.54 3.76 -6.20
C PHE A 26 -5.07 2.45 -6.78
N VAL A 27 -5.77 1.67 -5.96
CA VAL A 27 -6.41 0.40 -6.36
C VAL A 27 -7.75 0.69 -7.03
N TYR A 28 -7.93 0.24 -8.27
CA TYR A 28 -9.18 0.42 -9.03
C TYR A 28 -9.93 -0.89 -9.29
N GLN A 29 -9.28 -2.04 -9.04
CA GLN A 29 -9.92 -3.35 -8.99
C GLN A 29 -9.44 -4.11 -7.75
N PRO A 30 -10.34 -4.77 -6.99
CA PRO A 30 -11.79 -4.71 -7.13
C PRO A 30 -12.33 -3.31 -6.80
N PHE A 31 -13.31 -2.82 -7.57
CA PHE A 31 -13.98 -1.55 -7.28
C PHE A 31 -15.11 -1.74 -6.28
N SER A 32 -15.61 -0.65 -5.68
CA SER A 32 -16.71 -0.70 -4.71
C SER A 32 -17.93 -1.45 -5.27
N GLY A 33 -18.41 -2.46 -4.54
CA GLY A 33 -19.51 -3.34 -4.96
C GLY A 33 -19.08 -4.60 -5.74
N SER A 34 -17.80 -4.73 -6.10
CA SER A 34 -17.26 -5.98 -6.64
C SER A 34 -17.20 -7.06 -5.56
N THR A 35 -17.34 -8.33 -5.96
CA THR A 35 -17.18 -9.48 -5.08
C THR A 35 -16.13 -10.43 -5.64
N CYS A 36 -15.10 -10.73 -4.85
CA CYS A 36 -14.19 -11.84 -5.11
C CYS A 36 -14.63 -13.06 -4.32
N ARG A 37 -14.89 -14.17 -5.01
CA ARG A 37 -15.37 -15.41 -4.40
C ARG A 37 -14.20 -16.23 -3.87
N ALA A 38 -14.43 -16.86 -2.73
CA ALA A 38 -13.46 -17.79 -2.19
C ALA A 38 -13.25 -19.00 -3.11
N GLY A 39 -12.00 -19.46 -3.22
CA GLY A 39 -11.61 -20.56 -4.11
C GLY A 39 -11.51 -20.17 -5.59
N GLU A 40 -11.90 -18.95 -5.96
CA GLU A 40 -11.81 -18.45 -7.33
C GLU A 40 -10.68 -17.39 -7.46
N PRO A 41 -10.01 -17.30 -8.61
CA PRO A 41 -9.04 -16.23 -8.85
C PRO A 41 -9.67 -14.84 -8.75
N CYS A 42 -9.05 -13.97 -7.95
CA CYS A 42 -9.42 -12.57 -7.76
C CYS A 42 -8.28 -11.67 -8.24
N LEU A 43 -8.59 -10.71 -9.11
CA LEU A 43 -7.64 -9.73 -9.62
C LEU A 43 -7.66 -8.47 -8.75
N ILE A 44 -6.49 -8.05 -8.31
CA ILE A 44 -6.24 -6.72 -7.74
C ILE A 44 -5.43 -5.94 -8.77
N SER A 45 -5.90 -4.76 -9.16
CA SER A 45 -5.22 -3.87 -10.10
C SER A 45 -5.14 -2.45 -9.55
N TRP A 46 -4.01 -1.80 -9.80
CA TRP A 46 -3.74 -0.43 -9.38
C TRP A 46 -3.09 0.37 -10.50
N VAL A 47 -3.04 1.68 -10.31
CA VAL A 47 -2.36 2.62 -11.21
C VAL A 47 -1.49 3.58 -10.39
N ASP A 48 -0.47 4.14 -11.02
CA ASP A 48 0.21 5.32 -10.51
C ASP A 48 -0.65 6.55 -10.88
N ASP A 49 -1.19 7.23 -9.86
CA ASP A 49 -2.07 8.39 -10.04
C ASP A 49 -1.28 9.71 -10.18
N GLY A 50 0.05 9.65 -10.19
CA GLY A 50 0.95 10.79 -10.25
C GLY A 50 1.15 11.50 -8.90
N SER A 51 0.50 11.03 -7.83
CA SER A 51 0.71 11.53 -6.48
C SER A 51 2.07 11.07 -5.97
N ARG A 52 2.91 11.99 -5.47
CA ARG A 52 4.23 11.63 -4.94
C ARG A 52 4.10 11.00 -3.54
N PRO A 53 4.89 9.95 -3.23
CA PRO A 53 5.88 9.30 -4.10
C PRO A 53 5.23 8.39 -5.14
N LEU A 54 5.77 8.43 -6.37
CA LEU A 54 5.36 7.56 -7.48
C LEU A 54 5.63 6.08 -7.12
N LEU A 55 4.93 5.14 -7.76
CA LEU A 55 5.09 3.70 -7.49
C LEU A 55 6.54 3.23 -7.69
N SER A 56 7.26 3.85 -8.61
CA SER A 56 8.69 3.61 -8.86
C SER A 56 9.58 3.87 -7.64
N ALA A 57 9.15 4.72 -6.70
CA ALA A 57 9.84 5.01 -5.45
C ALA A 57 9.29 4.22 -4.25
N VAL A 58 8.16 3.51 -4.40
CA VAL A 58 7.54 2.69 -3.33
C VAL A 58 8.23 1.32 -3.22
N GLY A 59 8.40 0.62 -4.35
CA GLY A 59 9.05 -0.69 -4.39
C GLY A 59 8.15 -1.85 -3.93
N VAL A 60 8.65 -2.72 -3.04
CA VAL A 60 7.92 -3.92 -2.58
C VAL A 60 6.87 -3.56 -1.53
N ALA A 61 5.62 -3.92 -1.79
CA ALA A 61 4.50 -3.80 -0.87
C ALA A 61 4.05 -5.18 -0.34
N THR A 62 3.60 -5.20 0.90
CA THR A 62 2.91 -6.37 1.47
C THR A 62 1.43 -6.28 1.17
N VAL A 63 0.81 -7.43 0.89
CA VAL A 63 -0.62 -7.50 0.55
C VAL A 63 -1.27 -8.53 1.47
N GLY A 64 -2.45 -8.20 2.00
CA GLY A 64 -3.20 -9.07 2.90
C GLY A 64 -4.69 -8.93 2.68
N LEU A 65 -5.42 -10.02 2.92
CA LEU A 65 -6.86 -10.04 3.04
C LEU A 65 -7.23 -9.80 4.50
N TYR A 66 -8.08 -8.82 4.74
CA TYR A 66 -8.49 -8.41 6.08
C TYR A 66 -10.01 -8.44 6.23
N THR A 67 -10.48 -8.61 7.47
CA THR A 67 -11.90 -8.53 7.82
C THR A 67 -12.12 -7.66 9.07
N GLY A 68 -13.31 -7.08 9.20
CA GLY A 68 -13.73 -6.29 10.36
C GLY A 68 -12.75 -5.17 10.72
N LYS A 69 -12.24 -5.19 11.96
CA LYS A 69 -11.26 -4.20 12.48
C LYS A 69 -9.84 -4.47 11.99
N GLN A 70 -9.66 -4.61 10.67
CA GLN A 70 -8.37 -4.91 10.04
C GLN A 70 -7.70 -6.18 10.58
N GLN A 71 -8.48 -7.22 10.87
CA GLN A 71 -7.92 -8.52 11.23
C GLN A 71 -7.41 -9.22 9.97
N LEU A 72 -6.11 -9.51 9.93
CA LEU A 72 -5.50 -10.27 8.83
C LEU A 72 -6.03 -11.71 8.84
N VAL A 73 -6.57 -12.17 7.72
CA VAL A 73 -7.09 -13.54 7.54
C VAL A 73 -6.36 -14.33 6.46
N GLN A 74 -5.63 -13.66 5.57
CA GLN A 74 -4.75 -14.32 4.61
C GLN A 74 -3.63 -13.38 4.15
N THR A 75 -2.39 -13.84 4.21
CA THR A 75 -1.25 -13.16 3.60
C THR A 75 -1.18 -13.51 2.12
N ILE A 76 -0.95 -12.50 1.28
CA ILE A 76 -0.70 -12.66 -0.16
C ILE A 76 0.80 -12.40 -0.39
N SER A 77 1.40 -13.09 -1.37
CA SER A 77 2.81 -12.91 -1.71
C SER A 77 3.12 -11.43 -1.92
N PRO A 78 4.19 -10.88 -1.30
CA PRO A 78 4.59 -9.49 -1.51
C PRO A 78 4.80 -9.18 -2.98
N VAL A 79 4.45 -7.97 -3.40
CA VAL A 79 4.47 -7.54 -4.79
C VAL A 79 5.30 -6.28 -4.94
N ASP A 80 6.17 -6.26 -5.94
CA ASP A 80 6.92 -5.07 -6.32
C ASP A 80 6.04 -4.13 -7.15
N VAL A 81 5.39 -3.16 -6.50
CA VAL A 81 4.44 -2.24 -7.16
C VAL A 81 5.15 -1.24 -8.08
N ALA A 82 6.47 -1.12 -7.98
CA ALA A 82 7.27 -0.36 -8.93
C ALA A 82 7.39 -1.05 -10.31
N LYS A 83 7.13 -2.36 -10.37
CA LYS A 83 7.33 -3.17 -11.59
C LYS A 83 6.04 -3.69 -12.20
N VAL A 84 5.02 -3.97 -11.38
CA VAL A 84 3.74 -4.52 -11.84
C VAL A 84 2.57 -3.68 -11.34
N HIS A 85 1.46 -3.78 -12.07
CA HIS A 85 0.24 -3.00 -11.83
C HIS A 85 -0.96 -3.88 -11.44
N SER A 86 -0.71 -5.16 -11.20
CA SER A 86 -1.73 -6.10 -10.77
C SER A 86 -1.13 -7.32 -10.09
N VAL A 87 -1.96 -7.99 -9.30
CA VAL A 87 -1.71 -9.32 -8.76
C VAL A 87 -3.02 -10.11 -8.77
N THR A 88 -2.93 -11.40 -9.09
CA THR A 88 -4.04 -12.33 -8.93
C THR A 88 -3.78 -13.22 -7.73
N PHE A 89 -4.75 -13.34 -6.84
CA PHE A 89 -4.70 -14.26 -5.70
C PHE A 89 -6.01 -15.04 -5.61
N THR A 90 -5.99 -16.16 -4.89
CA THR A 90 -7.20 -16.95 -4.62
C THR A 90 -7.54 -16.81 -3.13
N PRO A 91 -8.69 -16.22 -2.77
CA PRO A 91 -9.10 -16.15 -1.38
C PRO A 91 -9.35 -17.55 -0.82
N ASN A 92 -8.81 -17.84 0.35
CA ASN A 92 -9.00 -19.12 1.04
C ASN A 92 -10.45 -19.23 1.55
N PRO A 93 -11.22 -20.27 1.16
CA PRO A 93 -12.59 -20.46 1.65
C PRO A 93 -12.74 -20.63 3.16
N ALA A 94 -11.67 -21.03 3.85
CA ALA A 94 -11.65 -21.12 5.31
C ALA A 94 -11.19 -19.82 6.00
N ALA A 95 -10.92 -18.74 5.26
CA ALA A 95 -10.43 -17.49 5.82
C ALA A 95 -11.59 -16.58 6.25
N GLY A 96 -11.61 -16.23 7.54
CA GLY A 96 -12.58 -15.29 8.12
C GLY A 96 -13.87 -15.95 8.61
N PRO A 97 -14.79 -15.17 9.19
CA PRO A 97 -16.09 -15.66 9.64
C PRO A 97 -16.97 -16.10 8.46
N ASN A 98 -17.79 -17.13 8.66
CA ASN A 98 -18.82 -17.49 7.68
C ASN A 98 -19.86 -16.36 7.60
N SER A 99 -20.26 -15.99 6.38
CA SER A 99 -21.31 -14.98 6.14
C SER A 99 -22.71 -15.42 6.59
N ASP A 100 -22.86 -16.66 7.07
CA ASP A 100 -24.14 -17.30 7.43
C ASP A 100 -24.51 -17.12 8.91
N THR A 101 -23.83 -16.24 9.64
CA THR A 101 -24.11 -15.92 11.06
C THR A 101 -24.23 -14.43 11.30
#